data_AF-A0A0F9V0U1-F1
#
_entry.id   AF-A0A0F9V0U1-F1
#
_cell.length_a   1.000
_cell.length_b   1.000
_cell.length_c   1.000
_cell.angle_alpha   90.00
_cell.angle_beta   90.00
_cell.angle_gamma   90.00
#
_symmetry.space_group_name_H-M   'P 1'
#
loop_
_entity.id
_entity.type
_entity.pdbx_description
1 polymer ?
#
loop_
_entity_poly.entity_id
_entity_poly.type
_entity_poly.pdbx_seq_one_letter_code
_entity_poly.pdbx_strand_id
1 'polypeptide(L)'
;MMAKTIQKTIDAARAYEKRVYDGISRRFWWEYVKPAVHSRDTNCVRCGGTENLDVHHKNYSDTLTLNDLELLCRSCHKTGHTRKDTANGDDENG
;
A
#
# COMPACT_ATOMS: atom_id res chain seq x y z
N MET A 1 -23.89 -2.81 12.69
CA MET A 1 -22.81 -3.36 11.85
C MET A 1 -21.48 -2.60 11.96
N MET A 2 -21.36 -1.53 12.76
CA MET A 2 -20.11 -0.73 12.82
C MET A 2 -18.98 -1.29 13.71
N ALA A 3 -19.29 -2.07 14.74
CA ALA A 3 -18.28 -2.61 15.68
C ALA A 3 -17.33 -3.65 15.05
N LYS A 4 -17.80 -4.43 14.07
CA LYS A 4 -16.99 -5.45 13.38
C LYS A 4 -15.91 -4.83 12.48
N THR A 5 -16.14 -3.63 11.97
CA THR A 5 -15.18 -2.92 11.10
C THR A 5 -14.01 -2.39 11.92
N ILE A 6 -14.29 -1.78 13.08
CA ILE A 6 -13.26 -1.22 13.98
C ILE A 6 -12.35 -2.34 14.52
N GLN A 7 -12.93 -3.46 14.96
CA GLN A 7 -12.16 -4.60 15.47
C GLN A 7 -11.22 -5.17 14.40
N LYS A 8 -11.69 -5.29 13.14
CA LYS A 8 -10.86 -5.73 12.02
C LYS A 8 -9.69 -4.80 11.75
N THR A 9 -9.89 -3.48 11.85
CA THR A 9 -8.81 -2.50 11.68
C THR A 9 -7.76 -2.63 12.78
N ILE A 10 -8.18 -2.83 14.03
CA ILE A 10 -7.27 -3.05 15.17
C ILE A 10 -6.47 -4.34 15.01
N ASP A 11 -7.13 -5.43 14.62
CA ASP A 11 -6.47 -6.73 14.42
C ASP A 11 -5.46 -6.68 13.26
N ALA A 12 -5.79 -5.95 12.18
CA ALA A 12 -4.89 -5.74 11.07
C ALA A 12 -3.65 -4.92 11.46
N ALA A 13 -3.80 -3.85 12.23
CA ALA A 13 -2.68 -3.05 12.74
C ALA A 13 -1.75 -3.90 13.63
N ARG A 14 -2.31 -4.66 14.57
CA ARG A 14 -1.55 -5.53 15.50
C ARG A 14 -0.83 -6.69 14.80
N ALA A 15 -1.49 -7.35 13.86
CA ALA A 15 -0.90 -8.50 13.18
C ALA A 15 0.28 -8.12 12.29
N TYR A 16 0.32 -6.86 11.86
CA TYR A 16 1.28 -6.35 10.92
C TYR A 16 2.56 -5.80 11.60
N GLU A 17 2.44 -5.17 12.78
CA GLU A 17 3.60 -4.82 13.63
C GLU A 17 4.49 -6.04 13.98
N LYS A 18 3.95 -7.26 13.91
CA LYS A 18 4.66 -8.49 14.29
C LYS A 18 5.50 -9.13 13.17
N ARG A 19 5.42 -8.69 11.91
CA ARG A 19 6.04 -9.39 10.75
C ARG A 19 7.00 -8.53 9.93
N VAL A 20 8.02 -8.03 10.61
CA VAL A 20 9.05 -7.15 10.06
C VAL A 20 10.22 -7.89 9.38
N TYR A 21 10.14 -9.20 9.05
CA TYR A 21 11.33 -9.86 8.45
C TYR A 21 11.11 -11.03 7.46
N ASP A 22 9.94 -11.66 7.38
CA ASP A 22 9.80 -12.96 6.68
C ASP A 22 8.91 -12.95 5.42
N GLY A 23 8.66 -11.78 4.86
CA GLY A 23 7.74 -11.64 3.74
C GLY A 23 6.28 -11.78 4.17
N ILE A 24 5.44 -10.87 3.72
CA ILE A 24 4.01 -10.93 3.97
C ILE A 24 3.41 -12.01 3.07
N SER A 25 2.80 -13.03 3.66
CA SER A 25 2.08 -14.04 2.87
C SER A 25 0.94 -13.38 2.09
N ARG A 26 0.68 -13.86 0.86
CA ARG A 26 -0.42 -13.37 0.01
C ARG A 26 -1.75 -13.35 0.76
N ARG A 27 -2.02 -14.37 1.57
CA ARG A 27 -3.23 -14.44 2.40
C ARG A 27 -3.30 -13.30 3.40
N PHE A 28 -2.21 -13.01 4.10
CA PHE A 28 -2.15 -11.91 5.06
C PHE A 28 -2.33 -10.53 4.41
N TRP A 29 -1.75 -10.34 3.22
CA TRP A 29 -1.93 -9.12 2.42
C TRP A 29 -3.41 -8.84 2.11
N TRP A 30 -4.14 -9.85 1.64
CA TRP A 30 -5.55 -9.70 1.26
C TRP A 30 -6.51 -9.66 2.45
N GLU A 31 -6.24 -10.43 3.50
CA GLU A 31 -7.14 -10.49 4.66
C GLU A 31 -7.04 -9.27 5.58
N TYR A 32 -5.84 -8.67 5.70
CA TYR A 32 -5.59 -7.63 6.73
C TYR A 32 -5.03 -6.34 6.15
N VAL A 33 -3.99 -6.39 5.33
CA VAL A 33 -3.26 -5.19 4.88
C VAL A 33 -4.11 -4.34 3.93
N LYS A 34 -4.62 -4.93 2.85
CA LYS A 34 -5.47 -4.23 1.88
C LYS A 34 -6.69 -3.60 2.54
N PRO A 35 -7.49 -4.32 3.35
CA PRO A 35 -8.62 -3.74 4.06
C PRO A 35 -8.23 -2.60 5.00
N ALA A 36 -7.10 -2.70 5.71
CA ALA A 36 -6.64 -1.65 6.61
C ALA A 36 -6.30 -0.35 5.86
N VAL A 37 -5.58 -0.46 4.74
CA VAL A 37 -5.24 0.71 3.90
C VAL A 37 -6.51 1.32 3.29
N HIS A 38 -7.44 0.51 2.78
CA HIS A 38 -8.73 0.99 2.28
C HIS A 38 -9.67 1.55 3.36
N SER A 39 -9.48 1.19 4.63
CA SER A 39 -10.22 1.76 5.75
C SER A 39 -9.64 3.11 6.17
N ARG A 40 -8.32 3.28 6.01
CA ARG A 40 -7.61 4.54 6.29
C ARG A 40 -7.84 5.55 5.18
N ASP A 41 -7.67 5.13 3.94
CA ASP A 41 -7.76 5.96 2.75
C ASP A 41 -8.93 5.46 1.88
N THR A 42 -9.88 6.32 1.54
CA THR A 42 -10.98 5.95 0.63
C THR A 42 -10.70 6.28 -0.83
N ASN A 43 -9.74 7.18 -1.07
CA ASN A 43 -9.41 7.74 -2.37
C ASN A 43 -7.89 7.67 -2.58
N CYS A 44 -7.43 7.88 -3.82
CA CYS A 44 -6.02 8.02 -4.14
C CYS A 44 -5.41 9.16 -3.31
N VAL A 45 -4.39 8.86 -2.48
CA VAL A 45 -3.79 9.86 -1.59
C VAL A 45 -2.98 10.94 -2.34
N ARG A 46 -2.65 10.71 -3.62
CA ARG A 46 -1.88 11.65 -4.45
C ARG A 46 -2.74 12.59 -5.29
N CYS A 47 -3.87 12.11 -5.82
CA CYS A 47 -4.70 12.90 -6.74
C CYS A 47 -6.19 12.96 -6.38
N GLY A 48 -6.63 12.23 -5.34
CA GLY A 48 -8.04 12.17 -4.93
C GLY A 48 -8.95 11.31 -5.81
N GLY A 49 -8.43 10.69 -6.88
CA GLY A 49 -9.22 9.77 -7.72
C GLY A 49 -9.79 8.60 -6.94
N THR A 50 -10.96 8.12 -7.32
CA THR A 50 -11.69 7.06 -6.59
C THR A 50 -11.76 5.72 -7.33
N GLU A 51 -11.30 5.69 -8.57
CA GLU A 51 -11.38 4.52 -9.44
C GLU A 51 -10.04 3.78 -9.53
N ASN A 52 -10.11 2.46 -9.70
CA ASN A 52 -8.95 1.58 -9.92
C ASN A 52 -7.85 1.77 -8.86
N LEU A 53 -8.26 1.78 -7.59
CA LEU A 53 -7.38 1.96 -6.44
C LEU A 53 -6.65 0.65 -6.09
N ASP A 54 -5.35 0.75 -5.84
CA ASP A 54 -4.53 -0.34 -5.35
C ASP A 54 -3.50 0.15 -4.33
N VAL A 55 -3.04 -0.78 -3.50
CA VAL A 55 -2.10 -0.50 -2.41
C VAL A 55 -0.67 -0.52 -2.95
N HIS A 56 -0.04 0.64 -2.92
CA HIS A 56 1.34 0.87 -3.30
C HIS A 56 2.27 0.84 -2.10
N HIS A 57 3.49 0.31 -2.28
CA HIS A 57 4.56 0.41 -1.29
C HIS A 57 5.39 1.65 -1.59
N LYS A 58 5.48 2.62 -0.66
CA LYS A 58 6.32 3.82 -0.80
C LYS A 58 7.79 3.45 -0.98
N ASN A 59 8.25 2.50 -0.17
CA ASN A 59 9.59 1.94 -0.22
C ASN A 59 9.53 0.44 0.08
N TYR A 60 10.33 -0.33 -0.64
CA TYR A 60 10.67 -1.70 -0.25
C TYR A 60 11.76 -1.61 0.82
N SER A 61 11.35 -1.32 2.05
CA SER A 61 12.21 -1.39 3.23
C SER A 61 12.02 -2.75 3.89
N ASP A 62 13.06 -3.25 4.56
CA ASP A 62 12.99 -4.49 5.35
C ASP A 62 11.90 -4.40 6.43
N THR A 63 11.59 -3.17 6.87
CA THR A 63 10.46 -2.88 7.74
C THR A 63 9.28 -2.32 6.95
N LEU A 64 8.15 -2.99 6.97
CA LEU A 64 6.91 -2.49 6.36
C LEU A 64 5.95 -2.03 7.45
N THR A 65 5.67 -0.72 7.51
CA THR A 65 4.62 -0.10 8.34
C THR A 65 3.42 0.30 7.48
N LEU A 66 2.21 0.49 8.07
CA LEU A 66 1.06 0.98 7.30
C LEU A 66 1.38 2.35 6.68
N ASN A 67 2.24 3.13 7.32
CA ASN A 67 2.70 4.42 6.81
C ASN A 67 3.61 4.29 5.57
N ASP A 68 4.17 3.11 5.32
CA ASP A 68 4.93 2.79 4.11
C ASP A 68 4.02 2.36 2.96
N LEU A 69 2.70 2.32 3.18
CA LEU A 69 1.70 1.98 2.16
C LEU A 69 0.89 3.21 1.77
N GLU A 70 0.50 3.29 0.51
CA GLU A 70 -0.39 4.32 -0.04
C GLU A 70 -1.51 3.67 -0.83
N LEU A 71 -2.72 4.20 -0.73
CA LEU A 71 -3.77 3.87 -1.68
C LEU A 71 -3.65 4.78 -2.91
N LEU A 72 -3.34 4.22 -4.07
CA LEU A 72 -3.14 4.97 -5.31
C LEU A 72 -4.08 4.47 -6.42
N CYS A 73 -4.57 5.39 -7.25
CA CYS A 73 -5.19 4.98 -8.51
C CYS A 73 -4.14 4.45 -9.49
N ARG A 74 -4.56 3.67 -10.48
CA ARG A 74 -3.67 3.04 -11.48
C ARG A 74 -2.69 4.01 -12.15
N SER A 75 -3.09 5.25 -12.45
CA SER A 75 -2.20 6.24 -13.07
C SER A 75 -1.10 6.67 -12.10
N CYS A 76 -1.45 7.07 -10.87
CA CYS A 76 -0.49 7.42 -9.83
C CYS A 76 0.40 6.24 -9.42
N HIS A 77 -0.16 5.03 -9.41
CA HIS A 77 0.57 3.81 -9.10
C HIS A 77 1.68 3.56 -10.13
N LYS A 78 1.38 3.70 -11.43
CA LYS A 78 2.39 3.58 -12.51
C LYS A 78 3.49 4.64 -12.39
N THR A 79 3.13 5.90 -12.11
CA THR A 79 4.10 6.98 -11.92
C THR A 79 4.99 6.79 -10.70
N GLY A 80 4.50 6.14 -9.64
CA GLY A 80 5.28 5.81 -8.44
C GLY A 80 6.44 4.84 -8.73
N HIS A 81 6.26 3.93 -9.68
CA HIS A 81 7.34 3.01 -10.10
C HIS A 81 8.36 3.66 -11.05
N THR A 82 8.03 4.78 -11.70
CA THR A 82 8.90 5.44 -12.68
C THR A 82 9.88 6.44 -12.05
N ARG A 83 9.82 6.68 -10.73
CA ARG A 83 10.70 7.64 -10.03
C ARG A 83 11.81 6.99 -9.20
N LYS A 84 12.30 5.81 -9.62
CA LYS A 84 13.52 5.22 -9.03
C LYS A 84 14.70 5.07 -9.98
N ASP A 85 14.61 5.55 -11.22
CA ASP A 85 15.69 5.40 -12.21
C ASP A 85 16.08 6.71 -12.91
N THR A 86 16.18 7.83 -12.21
CA THR A 86 16.88 9.02 -12.76
C THR A 86 17.58 9.81 -11.67
N ALA A 87 18.53 9.12 -11.03
CA ALA A 87 19.82 9.72 -10.71
C ALA A 87 20.93 8.83 -11.31
N ASN A 88 20.74 8.42 -12.57
CA ASN A 88 21.79 8.07 -13.53
C ASN A 88 21.10 7.76 -14.87
N GLY A 89 21.54 8.46 -15.91
CA GLY A 89 21.62 8.04 -17.30
C GLY A 89 20.48 7.23 -17.95
N ASP A 90 19.94 7.85 -19.00
CA ASP A 90 19.85 7.25 -20.35
C ASP A 90 18.73 6.24 -20.69
N ASP A 91 18.12 6.55 -21.84
CA ASP A 91 17.54 5.67 -22.87
C ASP A 91 16.13 5.04 -22.74
N GLU A 92 15.27 5.62 -23.59
CA GLU A 92 14.58 5.02 -24.74
C GLU A 92 13.62 3.81 -24.65
N ASN A 93 12.44 4.05 -25.25
CA ASN A 93 11.63 3.21 -26.13
C ASN A 93 10.92 1.93 -25.61
N GLY A 94 9.62 1.84 -25.93
CA GLY A 94 8.89 0.57 -26.08
C GLY A 94 7.47 0.58 -25.53
#